data_AF-A0A140D774-F1
#
_entry.id   AF-A0A140D774-F1
#
_cell.length_a   1.000
_cell.length_b   1.000
_cell.length_c   1.000
_cell.angle_alpha   90.00
_cell.angle_beta   90.00
_cell.angle_gamma   90.00
#
_symmetry.space_group_name_H-M   'P 1'
#
loop_
_entity.id
_entity.type
_entity.pdbx_description
1 polymer ?
#
loop_
_entity_poly.entity_id
_entity_poly.type
_entity_poly.pdbx_seq_one_letter_code
_entity_poly.pdbx_strand_id
1 'polypeptide(L)' 'MNATKRRFLPNLHTHRFWVESEKRFVTLRLTAKGMRIIDKKGIDAVLADIRARGEKI' A
#
# COMPACT_ATOMS: atom_id res chain seq x y z
N MET A 1 -24.67 11.05 27.61
CA MET A 1 -24.50 10.02 26.57
C MET A 1 -23.12 10.21 25.95
N ASN A 2 -22.14 9.40 26.39
CA ASN A 2 -20.75 9.58 25.97
C ASN A 2 -20.49 8.71 24.74
N ALA A 3 -20.73 9.26 23.56
CA ALA A 3 -20.35 8.61 22.30
C ALA A 3 -18.91 8.98 21.96
N THR A 4 -17.97 8.10 22.28
CA THR A 4 -16.56 8.27 21.88
C THR A 4 -16.45 8.07 20.37
N LYS A 5 -15.90 9.05 19.65
CA LYS A 5 -15.71 8.97 18.19
C LYS A 5 -14.76 7.81 17.85
N ARG A 6 -15.25 6.84 17.07
CA ARG A 6 -14.45 5.73 16.52
C ARG A 6 -14.16 5.97 15.05
N ARG A 7 -12.98 5.53 14.60
CA ARG A 7 -12.62 5.47 13.19
C ARG A 7 -12.82 4.05 12.66
N PHE A 8 -13.55 3.91 11.56
CA PHE A 8 -13.70 2.65 10.84
C PHE A 8 -12.69 2.64 9.72
N LEU A 9 -11.52 2.09 9.99
CA LEU A 9 -10.51 1.91 8.96
C LEU A 9 -10.83 0.63 8.16
N PRO A 10 -10.61 0.64 6.83
CA PRO A 10 -10.49 -0.62 6.10
C PRO A 10 -9.34 -1.44 6.71
N ASN A 11 -9.27 -2.73 6.40
CA ASN A 11 -8.27 -3.68 6.92
C ASN A 11 -6.81 -3.31 6.55
N LEU A 12 -6.30 -2.20 7.05
CA LEU A 12 -5.02 -1.59 6.70
C LEU A 12 -3.90 -2.23 7.51
N HIS A 13 -2.93 -2.76 6.79
CA HIS A 13 -1.74 -3.41 7.32
C HIS A 13 -0.50 -2.88 6.63
N THR A 14 0.60 -2.82 7.37
CA THR A 14 1.90 -2.42 6.84
C THR A 14 2.63 -3.65 6.33
N HIS A 15 3.00 -3.64 5.06
CA HIS A 15 3.72 -4.73 4.40
C HIS A 15 4.97 -4.20 3.71
N ARG A 16 5.98 -5.06 3.59
CA ARG A 16 7.27 -4.74 2.98
C ARG A 16 7.44 -5.55 1.70
N PHE A 17 7.75 -4.88 0.61
CA PHE A 17 7.96 -5.47 -0.71
C PHE A 17 9.41 -5.27 -1.14
N TRP A 18 9.98 -6.30 -1.77
CA TRP A 18 11.26 -6.16 -2.45
C TRP A 18 11.02 -5.60 -3.85
N VAL A 19 11.78 -4.57 -4.24
CA VAL A 19 11.69 -3.94 -5.55
C VAL A 19 13.00 -4.21 -6.29
N GLU A 20 12.94 -5.01 -7.33
CA GLU A 20 14.11 -5.42 -8.10
C GLU A 20 14.78 -4.24 -8.81
N SER A 21 14.00 -3.31 -9.37
CA SER A 21 14.55 -2.15 -10.09
C SER A 21 15.40 -1.23 -9.22
N GLU A 22 15.10 -1.15 -7.93
CA GLU A 22 15.78 -0.25 -6.99
C GLU A 22 16.65 -1.02 -5.98
N LYS A 23 16.65 -2.36 -6.06
CA LYS A 23 17.33 -3.27 -5.13
C LYS A 23 17.11 -2.90 -3.66
N ARG A 24 15.88 -2.49 -3.32
CA ARG A 24 15.53 -2.05 -1.97
C ARG A 24 14.17 -2.55 -1.54
N PHE A 25 13.98 -2.59 -0.22
CA PHE A 25 12.68 -2.83 0.35
C PHE A 25 11.86 -1.53 0.40
N VAL A 26 10.62 -1.60 -0.06
CA VAL A 26 9.63 -0.53 0.04
C VAL A 26 8.52 -0.96 0.99
N THR A 27 8.19 -0.09 1.94
CA THR A 27 7.12 -0.35 2.92
C THR A 27 5.86 0.37 2.48
N LEU A 28 4.76 -0.36 2.33
CA LEU A 28 3.47 0.19 1.95
C LEU A 28 2.40 -0.17 2.98
N ARG A 29 1.50 0.78 3.26
CA ARG A 29 0.31 0.53 4.09
C ARG A 29 -0.87 0.24 3.19
N LEU A 30 -1.29 -1.01 3.16
CA LEU A 30 -2.22 -1.55 2.17
C LEU A 30 -3.38 -2.29 2.84
N THR A 31 -4.44 -2.53 2.08
CA THR A 31 -5.46 -3.52 2.44
C THR A 31 -5.16 -4.86 1.76
N ALA A 32 -5.82 -5.93 2.21
CA ALA A 32 -5.75 -7.23 1.54
C ALA A 32 -6.15 -7.17 0.04
N LYS A 33 -7.05 -6.25 -0.34
CA LYS A 33 -7.38 -6.01 -1.76
C LYS A 33 -6.20 -5.39 -2.51
N GLY A 34 -5.50 -4.44 -1.88
CA GLY A 34 -4.29 -3.83 -2.43
C GLY A 34 -3.19 -4.86 -2.70
N MET A 35 -2.99 -5.79 -1.76
CA MET A 35 -2.04 -6.90 -1.93
C MET A 35 -2.35 -7.73 -3.18
N ARG A 36 -3.62 -8.15 -3.37
CA ARG A 36 -4.04 -8.89 -4.57
C ARG A 36 -3.81 -8.13 -5.88
N ILE A 37 -3.90 -6.80 -5.86
CA ILE A 37 -3.65 -5.98 -7.06
C ILE A 37 -2.15 -5.98 -7.38
N ILE A 38 -1.29 -5.88 -6.36
CA ILE A 38 0.17 -5.98 -6.53
C ILE A 38 0.54 -7.35 -7.08
N ASP A 39 -0.01 -8.43 -6.54
CA ASP A 39 0.27 -9.79 -7.03
C ASP A 39 -0.18 -9.98 -8.49
N LYS A 40 -1.29 -9.35 -8.89
CA LYS A 40 -1.82 -9.45 -10.26
C LYS A 40 -1.06 -8.59 -11.28
N LYS A 41 -0.68 -7.36 -10.92
CA LYS A 41 -0.09 -6.38 -11.86
C LYS A 41 1.44 -6.29 -11.78
N GLY A 42 2.04 -6.82 -10.72
CA GLY A 42 3.43 -6.60 -10.37
C GLY A 42 3.65 -5.32 -9.56
N ILE A 43 4.72 -5.31 -8.75
CA ILE A 43 5.05 -4.19 -7.85
C ILE A 43 5.48 -2.94 -8.63
N ASP A 44 6.24 -3.08 -9.70
CA ASP A 44 6.81 -1.94 -10.45
C ASP A 44 5.73 -1.10 -11.13
N ALA A 45 4.74 -1.76 -11.74
CA ALA A 45 3.60 -1.07 -12.37
C ALA A 45 2.76 -0.30 -11.34
N VAL A 46 2.57 -0.88 -10.15
CA VAL A 46 1.84 -0.22 -9.05
C VAL A 46 2.64 0.96 -8.49
N LEU A 47 3.97 0.82 -8.33
CA LEU A 47 4.82 1.92 -7.88
C LEU A 47 4.87 3.08 -8.88
N ALA A 48 4.86 2.79 -10.18
CA ALA A 48 4.77 3.81 -11.23
C ALA A 48 3.44 4.60 -11.14
N ASP A 49 2.32 3.91 -10.93
CA ASP A 49 1.01 4.54 -10.73
C ASP A 49 0.96 5.38 -9.44
N ILE A 50 1.52 4.87 -8.33
CA ILE A 50 1.61 5.62 -7.06
C ILE A 50 2.47 6.89 -7.22
N ARG A 51 3.60 6.79 -7.94
CA ARG A 51 4.45 7.96 -8.25
C ARG A 51 3.74 8.97 -9.14
N ALA A 52 2.99 8.51 -10.15
CA ALA A 52 2.19 9.38 -11.01
C ALA A 52 1.11 10.13 -10.22
N ARG A 53 0.55 9.50 -9.18
CA ARG A 53 -0.36 10.16 -8.23
C ARG A 53 0.32 11.16 -7.28
N GLY A 54 1.65 11.20 -7.24
CA GLY A 54 2.41 12.11 -6.37
C GLY A 54 2.48 11.66 -4.90
N GLU A 55 2.13 10.41 -4.60
CA GLU A 55 2.28 9.85 -3.26
C GLU A 55 3.76 9.56 -2.96
N LYS A 56 4.24 9.95 -1.77
CA LYS A 56 5.62 9.70 -1.34
C LYS A 56 5.79 8.24 -0.91
N ILE A 57 6.78 7.57 -1.50
CA ILE A 57 7.12 6.15 -1.31
C ILE A 57 8.51 6.03 -0.69
#